data_AF-A0A970K2I8-F1
#
_entry.id   AF-A0A970K2I8-F1
#
_cell.length_a   1.000
_cell.length_b   1.000
_cell.length_c   1.000
_cell.angle_alpha   90.00
_cell.angle_beta   90.00
_cell.angle_gamma   90.00
#
_symmetry.space_group_name_H-M   'P 1'
#
loop_
_entity.id
_entity.type
_entity.pdbx_description
1 polymer ?
#
loop_
_entity_poly.entity_id
_entity_poly.type
_entity_poly.pdbx_seq_one_letter_code
_entity_poly.pdbx_strand_id
1 'polypeptide(L)'
;IMLDRIVEYNNNAVLPNHMGFVFNLEPVTNEIAACTNVVMEYRNLLRDGELESEDEVDTVVDEFIAKLEANNVQKVIDEAQSQVDAWLASR
;
A
#
# COMPACT_ATOMS: atom_id res chain seq x y z
N ILE A 1 6.44 -6.98 36.12
CA ILE A 1 6.04 -8.11 35.24
C ILE A 1 5.44 -7.62 33.91
N MET A 2 4.36 -6.81 33.87
CA MET A 2 3.82 -6.25 32.60
C MET A 2 4.64 -5.08 32.04
N LEU A 3 5.06 -4.14 32.90
CA LEU A 3 5.89 -3.00 32.50
C LEU A 3 7.25 -3.44 31.94
N ASP A 4 7.84 -4.49 32.51
CA ASP A 4 9.12 -5.05 32.02
C ASP A 4 8.97 -5.64 30.62
N ARG A 5 7.82 -6.25 30.29
CA ARG A 5 7.52 -6.75 28.94
C ARG A 5 7.33 -5.61 27.94
N ILE A 6 6.70 -4.50 28.34
CA ILE A 6 6.56 -3.31 27.49
C ILE A 6 7.93 -2.72 27.17
N VAL A 7 8.83 -2.62 28.16
CA VAL A 7 10.20 -2.15 27.95
C VAL A 7 10.95 -3.07 26.98
N GLU A 8 10.83 -4.38 27.15
CA GLU A 8 11.43 -5.36 26.25
C GLU A 8 10.89 -5.25 24.81
N TYR A 9 9.58 -5.11 24.62
CA TYR A 9 8.99 -4.93 23.29
C TYR A 9 9.45 -3.65 22.61
N ASN A 10 9.58 -2.54 23.37
CA ASN A 10 10.07 -1.29 22.83
C ASN A 10 11.54 -1.40 22.39
N ASN A 11 12.38 -2.06 23.19
CA ASN A 11 13.81 -2.21 22.89
C ASN A 11 14.08 -3.18 21.74
N ASN A 12 13.19 -4.15 21.51
CA ASN A 12 13.33 -5.18 20.47
C ASN A 12 12.43 -4.93 19.25
N ALA A 13 11.76 -3.78 19.17
CA ALA A 13 10.88 -3.45 18.06
C ALA A 13 11.70 -3.37 16.76
N VAL A 14 11.28 -4.15 15.75
CA VAL A 14 11.86 -4.08 14.42
C VAL A 14 11.32 -2.84 13.74
N LEU A 15 12.20 -1.89 13.43
CA LEU A 15 11.85 -0.72 12.66
C LEU A 15 11.89 -1.04 11.17
N PRO A 16 10.85 -0.65 10.39
CA PRO A 16 10.89 -0.81 8.94
C PRO A 16 11.95 0.11 8.33
N ASN A 17 12.59 -0.32 7.25
CA ASN A 17 13.64 0.46 6.58
C ASN A 17 13.15 1.82 6.07
N HIS A 18 11.85 1.97 5.81
CA HIS A 18 11.21 3.20 5.35
C HIS A 18 10.59 4.02 6.50
N MET A 19 10.93 3.74 7.76
CA MET A 19 10.40 4.48 8.92
C MET A 19 10.77 5.98 8.81
N GLY A 20 9.75 6.84 8.71
CA GLY A 20 9.92 8.29 8.56
C GLY A 20 10.03 8.78 7.11
N PHE A 21 9.89 7.90 6.12
CA PHE A 21 9.66 8.30 4.73
C PHE A 21 8.23 8.85 4.56
N VAL A 22 8.10 9.92 3.76
CA VAL A 22 6.81 10.50 3.38
C VAL A 22 6.79 10.64 1.86
N PHE A 23 5.82 10.00 1.21
CA PHE A 23 5.68 10.02 -0.24
C PHE A 23 5.17 11.39 -0.72
N ASN A 24 5.88 12.00 -1.69
CA ASN A 24 5.41 13.18 -2.39
C ASN A 24 4.45 12.77 -3.52
N LEU A 25 3.20 13.20 -3.40
CA LEU A 25 2.14 12.89 -4.37
C LEU A 25 2.13 13.82 -5.58
N GLU A 26 2.81 14.98 -5.52
CA GLU A 26 2.79 15.99 -6.60
C GLU A 26 3.08 15.42 -8.00
N PRO A 27 4.05 14.50 -8.20
CA PRO A 27 4.36 13.97 -9.53
C PRO A 27 3.29 13.03 -10.12
N VAL A 28 2.42 12.48 -9.26
CA VAL A 28 1.46 11.41 -9.59
C VAL A 28 0.04 11.71 -9.10
N THR A 29 -0.29 12.99 -8.84
CA THR A 29 -1.57 13.37 -8.21
C THR A 29 -2.79 12.90 -9.03
N ASN A 30 -2.69 12.93 -10.36
CA ASN A 30 -3.79 12.51 -11.23
C ASN A 30 -4.00 10.99 -11.17
N GLU A 31 -2.92 10.22 -11.22
CA GLU A 31 -2.95 8.76 -11.13
C GLU A 31 -3.44 8.29 -9.76
N ILE A 32 -3.04 8.98 -8.68
CA ILE A 32 -3.55 8.73 -7.33
C ILE A 32 -5.06 8.94 -7.27
N ALA A 33 -5.58 10.04 -7.82
CA ALA A 33 -7.02 10.30 -7.84
C ALA A 33 -7.79 9.24 -8.64
N ALA A 34 -7.27 8.84 -9.80
CA ALA A 34 -7.87 7.83 -10.65
C ALA A 34 -7.89 6.45 -9.98
N CYS A 35 -6.76 6.01 -9.41
CA CYS A 35 -6.63 4.74 -8.70
C CYS A 35 -7.47 4.71 -7.41
N THR A 36 -7.62 5.85 -6.72
CA THR A 36 -8.44 5.94 -5.50
C THR A 36 -9.90 5.55 -5.79
N ASN A 37 -10.46 5.96 -6.93
CA ASN A 37 -11.83 5.60 -7.28
C ASN A 37 -11.98 4.08 -7.49
N VAL A 38 -11.00 3.44 -8.15
CA VAL A 38 -10.96 1.99 -8.33
C VAL A 38 -10.85 1.29 -6.98
N VAL A 39 -9.94 1.73 -6.10
CA VAL A 39 -9.82 1.17 -4.74
C VAL A 39 -11.16 1.24 -4.01
N MET A 40 -11.85 2.37 -4.05
CA MET A 40 -13.13 2.53 -3.36
C MET A 40 -14.24 1.62 -3.90
N GLU A 41 -14.23 1.29 -5.19
CA GLU A 41 -15.18 0.36 -5.81
C GLU A 41 -15.02 -1.07 -5.24
N TYR A 42 -13.79 -1.54 -5.07
CA TYR A 42 -13.50 -2.94 -4.69
C TYR A 42 -13.24 -3.13 -3.19
N ARG A 43 -13.00 -2.04 -2.46
CA ARG A 43 -12.49 -2.09 -1.07
C ARG A 43 -13.35 -2.93 -0.15
N ASN A 44 -14.65 -2.69 -0.07
CA ASN A 44 -15.48 -3.40 0.91
C ASN A 44 -15.62 -4.88 0.51
N LEU A 45 -15.87 -5.15 -0.77
CA LEU A 45 -16.00 -6.50 -1.33
C LEU A 45 -14.80 -7.40 -0.96
N LEU A 46 -13.58 -6.91 -1.20
CA LEU A 46 -12.34 -7.66 -0.94
C LEU A 46 -11.88 -7.62 0.52
N ARG A 47 -11.97 -6.46 1.18
CA ARG A 47 -11.45 -6.28 2.55
C ARG A 47 -12.34 -6.92 3.61
N ASP A 48 -13.67 -6.84 3.42
CA ASP A 48 -14.63 -7.28 4.42
C ASP A 48 -15.01 -8.76 4.24
N GLY A 49 -14.48 -9.41 3.18
CA GLY A 49 -14.65 -10.83 2.91
C GLY A 49 -16.07 -11.17 2.46
N GLU A 50 -16.64 -10.36 1.57
CA GLU A 50 -18.04 -10.48 1.13
C GLU A 50 -18.23 -11.55 0.02
N LEU A 51 -17.15 -12.17 -0.46
CA LEU A 51 -17.16 -13.20 -1.52
C LEU A 51 -17.25 -14.61 -0.92
N GLU A 52 -17.94 -15.52 -1.61
CA GLU A 52 -18.35 -16.81 -1.05
C GLU A 52 -17.33 -17.94 -1.28
N SER A 53 -16.34 -17.72 -2.17
CA SER A 53 -15.32 -18.72 -2.49
C SER A 53 -13.98 -18.09 -2.89
N GLU A 54 -12.91 -18.88 -2.81
CA GLU A 54 -11.55 -18.49 -3.24
C GLU A 54 -11.51 -18.12 -4.73
N ASP A 55 -12.17 -18.89 -5.60
CA ASP A 55 -12.24 -18.62 -7.05
C ASP A 55 -12.90 -17.26 -7.37
N GLU A 56 -13.91 -16.87 -6.58
CA GLU A 56 -14.55 -15.55 -6.71
C GLU A 56 -13.61 -14.43 -6.25
N VAL A 57 -12.85 -14.65 -5.16
CA VAL A 57 -11.83 -13.70 -4.71
C VAL A 57 -10.78 -13.48 -5.80
N ASP A 58 -10.24 -14.55 -6.37
CA ASP A 58 -9.21 -14.46 -7.41
C ASP A 58 -9.73 -13.70 -8.64
N THR A 59 -10.95 -14.01 -9.09
CA THR A 59 -11.58 -13.31 -10.23
C THR A 59 -11.71 -11.80 -9.95
N VAL A 60 -12.20 -11.42 -8.76
CA VAL A 60 -12.40 -10.01 -8.40
C VAL A 60 -11.06 -9.29 -8.19
N VAL A 61 -10.04 -9.98 -7.66
CA VAL A 61 -8.69 -9.43 -7.53
C VAL A 61 -8.07 -9.16 -8.92
N ASP A 62 -8.23 -10.07 -9.87
CA ASP A 62 -7.74 -9.88 -11.24
C ASP A 62 -8.41 -8.68 -11.91
N GLU A 63 -9.72 -8.51 -11.75
CA GLU A 63 -10.45 -7.33 -12.25
C GLU A 63 -9.97 -6.02 -11.59
N PHE A 64 -9.76 -6.05 -10.27
CA PHE A 64 -9.27 -4.91 -9.51
C PHE A 64 -7.87 -4.48 -9.99
N ILE A 65 -6.95 -5.44 -10.17
CA ILE A 65 -5.60 -5.19 -10.70
C ILE A 65 -5.68 -4.62 -12.10
N ALA A 66 -6.45 -5.23 -13.01
CA ALA A 66 -6.59 -4.74 -14.38
C ALA A 66 -7.12 -3.30 -14.45
N LYS A 67 -8.07 -2.93 -13.58
CA LYS A 67 -8.57 -1.55 -13.49
C LYS A 67 -7.54 -0.58 -12.92
N LEU A 68 -6.74 -0.99 -11.94
CA LEU A 68 -5.65 -0.16 -11.43
C LEU A 68 -4.57 0.08 -12.51
N GLU A 69 -4.19 -0.97 -13.24
CA GLU A 69 -3.25 -0.87 -14.36
C GLU A 69 -3.76 0.06 -15.47
N ALA A 70 -5.04 -0.06 -15.83
CA ALA A 70 -5.69 0.85 -16.79
C ALA A 70 -5.69 2.32 -16.34
N ASN A 71 -5.57 2.58 -15.02
CA ASN A 71 -5.45 3.92 -14.43
C ASN A 71 -3.99 4.29 -14.09
N ASN A 72 -3.02 3.60 -14.69
CA ASN A 72 -1.58 3.85 -14.57
C ASN A 72 -1.02 3.71 -13.15
N VAL A 73 -1.52 2.76 -12.35
CA VAL A 73 -0.96 2.47 -11.01
C VAL A 73 0.54 2.21 -11.04
N GLN A 74 1.07 1.64 -12.13
CA GLN A 74 2.50 1.38 -12.27
C GLN A 74 3.34 2.66 -12.15
N LYS A 75 2.85 3.79 -12.67
CA LYS A 75 3.55 5.08 -12.54
C LYS A 75 3.65 5.51 -11.07
N VAL A 76 2.62 5.25 -10.27
CA VAL A 76 2.63 5.52 -8.82
C VAL A 76 3.66 4.63 -8.11
N ILE A 77 3.72 3.35 -8.49
CA ILE A 77 4.67 2.38 -7.94
C ILE A 77 6.11 2.79 -8.25
N ASP A 78 6.39 3.13 -9.52
CA ASP A 78 7.73 3.55 -9.97
C ASP A 78 8.18 4.84 -9.28
N GLU A 79 7.27 5.81 -9.13
CA GLU A 79 7.57 7.06 -8.42
C GLU A 79 7.81 6.82 -6.92
N ALA A 80 7.02 5.96 -6.27
CA ALA A 80 7.23 5.59 -4.87
C ALA A 80 8.59 4.93 -4.67
N GLN A 81 8.96 3.99 -5.55
CA GLN A 81 10.26 3.32 -5.48
C GLN A 81 11.41 4.32 -5.67
N SER A 82 11.33 5.18 -6.68
CA SER A 82 12.31 6.24 -6.93
C SER A 82 12.52 7.16 -5.72
N GLN A 83 11.42 7.58 -5.07
CA GLN A 83 11.50 8.44 -3.90
C GLN A 83 12.06 7.72 -2.66
N VAL A 84 11.70 6.45 -2.44
CA VAL A 84 12.27 5.65 -1.35
C VAL A 84 13.77 5.44 -1.55
N ASP A 85 14.19 5.14 -2.78
CA ASP A 85 15.61 4.95 -3.11
C ASP A 85 16.41 6.23 -2.91
N ALA A 86 15.90 7.37 -3.38
CA ALA A 86 16.52 8.67 -3.17
C ALA A 86 16.60 9.04 -1.68
N TRP A 87 15.54 8.75 -0.92
CA TRP A 87 15.50 9.00 0.52
C TRP A 87 16.51 8.13 1.28
N LEU A 88 16.60 6.84 0.97
CA LEU A 88 17.58 5.92 1.56
C LEU A 88 19.02 6.32 1.23
N ALA A 89 19.29 6.79 0.00
CA ALA A 89 20.62 7.24 -0.41
C ALA A 89 21.05 8.56 0.28
N SER A 90 20.11 9.31 0.84
CA SER A 90 20.38 10.58 1.53
C SER A 90 20.69 10.44 3.04
N ARG A 91 20.73 9.21 3.55
CA ARG A 91 20.84 8.88 4.98
C ARG A 91 22.17 8.24 5.35
#